data_AF-W2YWN4-F1
#
_entry.id   AF-W2YWN4-F1
#
_cell.length_a   1.000
_cell.length_b   1.000
_cell.length_c   1.000
_cell.angle_alpha   90.00
_cell.angle_beta   90.00
_cell.angle_gamma   90.00
#
_symmetry.space_group_name_H-M   'P 1'
#
loop_
_entity.id
_entity.type
_entity.pdbx_description
1 polymer ?
#
loop_
_entity_poly.entity_id
_entity_poly.type
_entity_poly.pdbx_seq_one_letter_code
_entity_poly.pdbx_strand_id
1 'polypeptide(L)'
;MMKTVREYYHDISLVDMIVSAMKASSTEKIAKRMELELFRNWHAVSHKTPDDIFQILELDEAGSMLLASPLLDMWIRYLTAFNKQTPSEKTSIIGTFLKYYDESELSQMIITAKGNTNTEKLASNLEDALSLYKNS
;
A
#
# COMPACT_ATOMS: atom_id res chain seq x y z
N MET A 1 -20.94 -3.90 9.33
CA MET A 1 -20.68 -2.60 8.68
C MET A 1 -19.95 -2.80 7.36
N MET A 2 -18.75 -3.40 7.35
CA MET A 2 -17.98 -3.62 6.12
C MET A 2 -18.73 -4.38 5.01
N LYS A 3 -19.51 -5.43 5.34
CA LYS A 3 -20.35 -6.16 4.36
C LYS A 3 -21.27 -5.23 3.58
N THR A 4 -22.07 -4.40 4.28
CA THR A 4 -23.03 -3.48 3.67
C THR A 4 -22.34 -2.36 2.89
N VAL A 5 -21.23 -1.83 3.39
CA VAL A 5 -20.53 -0.73 2.71
C VAL A 5 -19.93 -1.19 1.36
N ARG A 6 -19.39 -2.40 1.30
CA ARG A 6 -18.87 -2.99 0.06
C ARG A 6 -19.95 -3.41 -0.96
N GLU A 7 -21.23 -3.41 -0.58
CA GLU A 7 -22.34 -3.58 -1.54
C GLU A 7 -22.50 -2.35 -2.45
N TYR A 8 -21.99 -1.18 -2.05
CA TYR A 8 -22.19 0.10 -2.76
C TYR A 8 -20.91 0.76 -3.27
N TYR A 9 -19.74 0.36 -2.75
CA TYR A 9 -18.46 1.00 -3.07
C TYR A 9 -17.40 -0.03 -3.41
N HIS A 10 -16.65 0.24 -4.47
CA HIS A 10 -15.44 -0.51 -4.81
C HIS A 10 -14.32 -0.22 -3.78
N ASP A 11 -13.40 -1.17 -3.66
CA ASP A 11 -12.34 -1.13 -2.64
C ASP A 11 -11.46 0.13 -2.77
N ILE A 12 -11.10 0.54 -3.98
CA ILE A 12 -10.33 1.76 -4.22
C ILE A 12 -11.05 3.01 -3.68
N SER A 13 -12.36 3.15 -3.96
CA SER A 13 -13.18 4.26 -3.46
C SER A 13 -13.34 4.24 -1.94
N LEU A 14 -13.39 3.04 -1.34
CA LEU A 14 -13.42 2.91 0.12
C LEU A 14 -12.10 3.31 0.77
N VAL A 15 -10.98 2.93 0.17
CA VAL A 15 -9.67 3.37 0.64
C VAL A 15 -9.56 4.89 0.56
N ASP A 16 -9.95 5.51 -0.55
CA ASP A 16 -9.93 6.97 -0.68
C ASP A 16 -10.79 7.67 0.39
N MET A 17 -11.98 7.13 0.68
CA MET A 17 -12.86 7.67 1.72
C MET A 17 -12.21 7.54 3.10
N ILE A 18 -11.59 6.40 3.41
CA ILE A 18 -10.91 6.16 4.68
C ILE A 18 -9.70 7.09 4.82
N VAL A 19 -8.84 7.16 3.79
CA VAL A 19 -7.65 8.04 3.77
C VAL A 19 -8.06 9.49 3.95
N SER A 20 -9.14 9.93 3.31
CA SER A 20 -9.66 11.29 3.46
C SER A 20 -10.19 11.53 4.88
N ALA A 21 -10.97 10.58 5.43
CA ALA A 21 -11.52 10.67 6.78
C ALA A 21 -10.44 10.61 7.87
N MET A 22 -9.28 10.02 7.61
CA MET A 22 -8.13 10.04 8.52
C MET A 22 -7.53 11.44 8.71
N LYS A 23 -7.68 12.34 7.73
CA LYS A 23 -7.09 13.69 7.78
C LYS A 23 -7.83 14.64 8.75
N ALA A 24 -9.08 14.35 9.10
CA ALA A 24 -9.87 15.16 10.00
C ALA A 24 -9.97 14.52 11.40
N SER A 25 -9.59 15.26 12.44
CA SER A 25 -9.55 14.76 13.82
C SER A 25 -10.93 14.26 14.32
N SER A 26 -12.03 14.85 13.83
CA SER A 26 -13.40 14.42 14.18
C SER A 26 -13.77 13.05 13.63
N THR A 27 -13.16 12.62 12.52
CA THR A 27 -13.43 11.35 11.83
C THR A 27 -12.30 10.33 11.92
N GLU A 28 -11.13 10.72 12.44
CA GLU A 28 -9.94 9.87 12.50
C GLU A 28 -10.21 8.53 13.23
N LYS A 29 -10.90 8.58 14.38
CA LYS A 29 -11.18 7.36 15.17
C LYS A 29 -12.07 6.38 14.40
N ILE A 30 -13.07 6.86 13.68
CA ILE A 30 -13.96 5.99 12.91
C ILE A 30 -13.26 5.48 11.65
N ALA A 31 -12.43 6.30 11.00
CA ALA A 31 -11.62 5.91 9.85
C ALA A 31 -10.64 4.77 10.20
N LYS A 32 -9.94 4.86 11.35
CA LYS A 32 -9.06 3.78 11.84
C LYS A 32 -9.81 2.48 12.08
N ARG A 33 -11.03 2.54 12.62
CA ARG A 33 -11.88 1.36 12.79
C ARG A 33 -12.27 0.76 11.44
N MET A 34 -12.66 1.60 10.48
CA MET A 34 -13.04 1.15 9.13
C MET A 34 -11.86 0.51 8.40
N GLU A 35 -10.65 1.07 8.51
CA GLU A 35 -9.42 0.48 7.97
C GLU A 35 -9.18 -0.93 8.52
N LEU A 36 -9.28 -1.11 9.85
CA LEU A 36 -9.10 -2.43 10.47
C LEU A 36 -10.17 -3.44 10.02
N GLU A 37 -11.43 -2.99 9.89
CA GLU A 37 -12.51 -3.84 9.36
C GLU A 37 -12.26 -4.21 7.88
N LEU A 38 -11.69 -3.30 7.09
CA LEU A 38 -11.38 -3.52 5.68
C LEU A 38 -10.23 -4.52 5.54
N PHE A 39 -9.16 -4.36 6.30
CA PHE A 39 -8.02 -5.30 6.33
C PHE A 39 -8.46 -6.70 6.74
N ARG A 40 -9.28 -6.81 7.79
CA ARG A 40 -9.85 -8.09 8.20
C ARG A 40 -10.70 -8.70 7.09
N ASN A 41 -11.46 -7.89 6.35
CA ASN A 41 -12.29 -8.38 5.27
C ASN A 41 -11.46 -8.86 4.07
N TRP A 42 -10.45 -8.09 3.65
CA TRP A 42 -9.52 -8.49 2.61
C TRP A 42 -8.82 -9.81 2.95
N HIS A 43 -8.27 -9.91 4.15
CA HIS A 43 -7.52 -11.10 4.59
C HIS A 43 -8.42 -12.31 4.85
N ALA A 44 -9.41 -12.18 5.75
CA ALA A 44 -10.11 -13.33 6.32
C ALA A 44 -11.38 -13.73 5.55
N VAL A 45 -11.91 -12.86 4.69
CA VAL A 45 -13.15 -13.12 3.93
C VAL A 45 -12.86 -13.24 2.44
N SER A 46 -12.08 -12.31 1.89
CA SER A 46 -11.78 -12.26 0.46
C SER A 46 -10.48 -12.99 0.10
N HIS A 47 -9.72 -13.46 1.09
CA HIS A 47 -8.43 -14.14 0.94
C HIS A 47 -7.43 -13.41 0.02
N LYS A 48 -7.41 -12.07 0.12
CA LYS A 48 -6.56 -11.21 -0.71
C LYS A 48 -5.18 -11.06 -0.10
N THR A 49 -4.17 -11.35 -0.90
CA THR A 49 -2.76 -11.13 -0.57
C THR A 49 -2.40 -9.65 -0.71
N PRO A 50 -1.24 -9.20 -0.20
CA PRO A 50 -0.76 -7.85 -0.48
C PRO A 50 -0.60 -7.58 -1.99
N ASP A 51 -0.23 -8.60 -2.77
CA ASP A 51 -0.10 -8.53 -4.22
C ASP A 51 -1.45 -8.23 -4.90
N ASP A 52 -2.52 -8.93 -4.48
CA ASP A 52 -3.87 -8.66 -4.98
C ASP A 52 -4.33 -7.23 -4.64
N ILE A 53 -4.07 -6.78 -3.41
CA ILE A 53 -4.46 -5.43 -2.98
C ILE A 53 -3.64 -4.37 -3.71
N PHE A 54 -2.39 -4.65 -4.08
CA PHE A 54 -1.57 -3.73 -4.87
C PHE A 54 -2.23 -3.41 -6.21
N GLN A 55 -2.70 -4.45 -6.92
CA GLN A 55 -3.43 -4.33 -8.19
C GLN A 55 -4.82 -3.71 -8.02
N ILE A 56 -5.57 -4.09 -6.98
CA ILE A 56 -6.90 -3.51 -6.70
C ILE A 56 -6.84 -2.00 -6.45
N LEU A 57 -5.71 -1.52 -5.93
CA LEU A 57 -5.45 -0.10 -5.73
C LEU A 57 -4.73 0.55 -6.91
N GLU A 58 -4.59 -0.16 -8.03
CA GLU A 58 -3.99 0.29 -9.29
C GLU A 58 -2.56 0.83 -9.09
N LEU A 59 -1.82 0.26 -8.12
CA LEU A 59 -0.46 0.69 -7.79
C LEU A 59 0.59 0.04 -8.70
N ASP A 60 0.25 -1.03 -9.40
CA ASP A 60 1.04 -1.67 -10.44
C ASP A 60 1.13 -0.84 -11.73
N GLU A 61 0.10 -0.03 -11.99
CA GLU A 61 0.05 0.85 -13.18
C GLU A 61 0.36 2.33 -12.85
N ALA A 62 0.62 2.66 -11.58
CA ALA A 62 0.85 4.02 -11.11
C ALA A 62 2.14 4.67 -11.67
N GLY A 63 3.11 3.88 -12.12
CA GLY A 63 4.37 4.36 -12.67
C GLY A 63 5.08 5.32 -11.72
N SER A 64 5.61 6.43 -12.25
CA SER A 64 6.30 7.46 -11.46
C SER A 64 5.46 8.09 -10.34
N MET A 65 4.14 7.94 -10.37
CA MET A 65 3.25 8.47 -9.33
C MET A 65 3.10 7.53 -8.12
N LEU A 66 3.62 6.30 -8.19
CA LEU A 66 3.50 5.30 -7.11
C LEU A 66 3.90 5.87 -5.74
N LEU A 67 5.08 6.48 -5.64
CA LEU A 67 5.63 6.97 -4.36
C LEU A 67 4.91 8.22 -3.85
N ALA A 68 4.15 8.91 -4.71
CA ALA A 68 3.31 10.05 -4.34
C ALA A 68 1.87 9.62 -4.02
N SER A 69 1.49 8.37 -4.31
CA SER A 69 0.13 7.88 -4.12
C SER A 69 -0.18 7.72 -2.62
N PRO A 70 -1.27 8.34 -2.11
CA PRO A 70 -1.70 8.11 -0.73
C PRO A 70 -2.21 6.68 -0.51
N LEU A 71 -2.55 5.95 -1.59
CA LEU A 71 -2.96 4.55 -1.54
C LEU A 71 -1.77 3.62 -1.21
N LEU A 72 -0.54 4.04 -1.54
CA LEU A 72 0.66 3.25 -1.24
C LEU A 72 0.83 3.06 0.28
N ASP A 73 0.59 4.10 1.06
CA ASP A 73 0.69 4.06 2.52
C ASP A 73 -0.37 3.12 3.15
N MET A 74 -1.59 3.10 2.60
CA MET A 74 -2.62 2.11 2.95
C MET A 74 -2.15 0.67 2.66
N TRP A 75 -1.60 0.45 1.46
CA TRP A 75 -1.10 -0.85 1.05
C TRP A 75 0.07 -1.33 1.94
N ILE A 76 1.03 -0.45 2.28
CA ILE A 76 2.15 -0.79 3.18
C ILE A 76 1.64 -1.24 4.56
N ARG A 77 0.61 -0.56 5.09
CA ARG A 77 -0.02 -0.97 6.36
C ARG A 77 -0.70 -2.34 6.23
N TYR A 78 -1.38 -2.60 5.11
CA TYR A 78 -1.99 -3.91 4.87
C TYR A 78 -0.93 -5.01 4.75
N LEU A 79 0.13 -4.79 3.96
CA LEU A 79 1.27 -5.71 3.84
C LEU A 79 1.88 -6.04 5.19
N THR A 80 2.08 -5.03 6.03
CA THR A 80 2.61 -5.19 7.40
C THR A 80 1.68 -6.05 8.27
N ALA A 81 0.37 -5.75 8.23
CA ALA A 81 -0.64 -6.51 8.97
C ALA A 81 -0.78 -7.95 8.46
N PHE A 82 -0.68 -8.15 7.14
CA PHE A 82 -0.71 -9.46 6.49
C PHE A 82 0.49 -10.30 6.90
N ASN A 83 1.71 -9.78 6.74
CA ASN A 83 2.95 -10.50 7.09
C ASN A 83 2.99 -10.92 8.57
N LYS A 84 2.40 -10.12 9.46
CA LYS A 84 2.28 -10.47 10.89
C LYS A 84 1.29 -11.63 11.13
N GLN A 85 0.20 -11.68 10.36
CA GLN A 85 -0.85 -12.69 10.50
C GLN A 85 -0.55 -13.99 9.75
N THR A 86 0.19 -13.89 8.63
CA THR A 86 0.54 -15.02 7.76
C THR A 86 2.05 -15.05 7.47
N PRO A 87 2.91 -15.37 8.47
CA PRO A 87 4.36 -15.31 8.30
C PRO A 87 4.93 -16.25 7.22
N SER A 88 4.22 -17.34 6.92
CA SER A 88 4.59 -18.32 5.89
C SER A 88 4.47 -17.79 4.46
N GLU A 89 3.65 -16.77 4.24
CA GLU A 89 3.37 -16.17 2.92
C GLU A 89 3.85 -14.72 2.86
N LYS A 90 4.78 -14.34 3.73
CA LYS A 90 5.24 -12.96 3.82
C LYS A 90 5.85 -12.50 2.50
N THR A 91 5.56 -11.25 2.13
CA THR A 91 6.21 -10.56 1.01
C THR A 91 6.90 -9.28 1.50
N SER A 92 7.77 -8.69 0.70
CA SER A 92 8.40 -7.40 0.99
C SER A 92 7.88 -6.31 0.07
N ILE A 93 8.09 -5.05 0.46
CA ILE A 93 7.74 -3.90 -0.38
C ILE A 93 8.49 -3.99 -1.72
N ILE A 94 9.82 -4.15 -1.66
CA ILE A 94 10.67 -4.27 -2.85
C ILE A 94 10.31 -5.49 -3.70
N GLY A 95 10.08 -6.64 -3.06
CA GLY A 95 9.72 -7.86 -3.77
C GLY A 95 8.37 -7.74 -4.49
N THR A 96 7.44 -6.94 -3.98
CA THR A 96 6.18 -6.65 -4.70
C THR A 96 6.43 -5.64 -5.83
N PHE A 97 7.17 -4.57 -5.58
CA PHE A 97 7.46 -3.57 -6.63
C PHE A 97 8.17 -4.20 -7.83
N LEU A 98 9.17 -5.06 -7.60
CA LEU A 98 9.92 -5.74 -8.66
C LEU A 98 9.12 -6.78 -9.47
N LYS A 99 7.88 -7.10 -9.06
CA LYS A 99 6.97 -7.90 -9.89
C LYS A 99 6.30 -7.09 -11.00
N TYR A 100 6.13 -5.79 -10.78
CA TYR A 100 5.35 -4.90 -11.67
C TYR A 100 6.21 -3.85 -12.36
N TYR A 101 7.30 -3.44 -11.71
CA TYR A 101 8.25 -2.47 -12.21
C TYR A 101 9.61 -3.16 -12.36
N ASP A 102 10.24 -3.01 -13.51
CA ASP A 102 11.60 -3.53 -13.63
C ASP A 102 12.56 -2.75 -12.70
N GLU A 103 13.74 -3.33 -12.44
CA GLU A 103 14.69 -2.72 -11.50
C GLU A 103 15.13 -1.32 -11.95
N SER A 104 15.28 -1.09 -13.26
CA SER A 104 15.71 0.18 -13.83
C SER A 104 14.62 1.25 -13.66
N GLU A 105 13.38 0.90 -13.96
CA GLU A 105 12.20 1.73 -13.76
C GLU A 105 12.03 2.10 -12.29
N LEU A 106 12.06 1.10 -11.39
CA LEU A 106 11.95 1.34 -9.96
C LEU A 106 13.08 2.25 -9.45
N SER A 107 14.31 2.05 -9.91
CA SER A 107 15.44 2.91 -9.56
C SER A 107 15.22 4.35 -10.01
N GLN A 108 14.73 4.55 -11.24
CA GLN A 108 14.44 5.89 -11.77
C GLN A 108 13.29 6.57 -11.03
N MET A 109 12.27 5.82 -10.64
CA MET A 109 11.16 6.31 -9.81
C MET A 109 11.65 6.77 -8.44
N ILE A 110 12.53 5.99 -7.80
CA ILE A 110 13.15 6.34 -6.53
C ILE A 110 13.99 7.63 -6.65
N ILE A 111 14.85 7.72 -7.67
CA ILE A 111 15.68 8.93 -7.92
C ILE A 111 14.79 10.17 -8.09
N THR A 112 13.71 10.04 -8.86
CA THR A 112 12.75 11.14 -9.09
C THR A 112 12.07 11.56 -7.78
N ALA A 113 11.63 10.59 -6.98
CA ALA A 113 10.99 10.85 -5.69
C ALA A 113 11.96 11.44 -4.64
N LYS A 114 13.26 11.15 -4.71
CA LYS A 114 14.29 11.82 -3.88
C LYS A 114 14.40 13.31 -4.18
N GLY A 115 14.11 13.73 -5.41
CA GLY A 115 14.09 15.14 -5.80
C GLY A 115 12.91 15.95 -5.25
N ASN A 116 11.91 15.30 -4.64
CA ASN A 116 10.73 15.97 -4.09
C ASN A 116 10.71 15.83 -2.56
N THR A 117 10.68 16.96 -1.85
CA THR A 117 10.76 17.03 -0.39
C THR A 117 9.67 16.24 0.33
N ASN A 118 8.50 16.07 -0.27
CA ASN A 118 7.39 15.31 0.32
C ASN A 118 7.61 13.79 0.25
N THR A 119 8.40 13.32 -0.71
CA THR A 119 8.64 11.88 -0.95
C THR A 119 10.07 11.45 -0.65
N GLU A 120 10.98 12.40 -0.41
CA GLU A 120 12.42 12.17 -0.24
C GLU A 120 12.72 11.09 0.81
N LYS A 121 12.14 11.21 2.00
CA LYS A 121 12.38 10.26 3.09
C LYS A 121 11.94 8.84 2.74
N LEU A 122 10.76 8.70 2.10
CA LEU A 122 10.26 7.40 1.66
C LEU A 122 11.17 6.83 0.57
N ALA A 123 11.57 7.65 -0.39
CA ALA A 123 12.43 7.24 -1.49
C ALA A 123 13.81 6.78 -1.02
N SER A 124 14.44 7.48 -0.07
CA SER A 124 15.71 7.06 0.52
C SER A 124 15.60 5.71 1.24
N ASN A 125 14.53 5.50 2.01
CA ASN A 125 14.28 4.20 2.65
C ASN A 125 14.09 3.06 1.62
N LEU A 126 13.45 3.36 0.48
CA LEU A 126 13.27 2.39 -0.61
C LEU A 126 14.57 2.09 -1.35
N GLU A 127 15.43 3.08 -1.53
CA GLU A 127 16.78 2.91 -2.10
C GLU A 127 17.64 1.96 -1.24
N ASP A 128 17.63 2.17 0.08
CA ASP A 128 18.32 1.31 1.04
C ASP A 128 17.75 -0.12 0.99
N ALA A 129 16.41 -0.24 1.00
CA ALA A 129 15.74 -1.53 0.94
C ALA A 129 16.01 -2.28 -0.38
N LEU A 130 16.02 -1.58 -1.51
CA LEU A 130 16.34 -2.17 -2.82
C LEU A 130 17.79 -2.67 -2.85
N SER A 131 18.72 -1.88 -2.32
CA SER A 131 20.13 -2.27 -2.21
C SER A 131 20.31 -3.51 -1.33
N LEU A 132 19.62 -3.59 -0.19
CA LEU A 132 19.66 -4.77 0.67
C LEU A 132 19.05 -6.01 0.01
N TYR A 133 17.92 -5.85 -0.69
CA TYR A 133 17.24 -6.94 -1.41
C TYR A 133 18.11 -7.56 -2.49
N LYS A 134 18.93 -6.75 -3.18
CA LYS A 134 19.87 -7.24 -4.20
C LYS A 134 21.07 -8.00 -3.63
N ASN A 135 21.39 -7.78 -2.35
CA ASN A 135 22.54 -8.36 -1.67
C ASN A 135 22.17 -9.56 -0.77
N SER A 136 20.90 -9.96 -0.72
CA SER A 136 20.37 -11.08 0.07
C SER A 136 20.16 -12.33 -0.77
#